data_AF-A0A967HKS1-F1
#
_entry.id   AF-A0A967HKS1-F1
#
_cell.length_a   1.000
_cell.length_b   1.000
_cell.length_c   1.000
_cell.angle_alpha   90.00
_cell.angle_beta   90.00
_cell.angle_gamma   90.00
#
_symmetry.space_group_name_H-M   'P 1'
#
loop_
_entity.id
_entity.type
_entity.pdbx_description
1 polymer ?
#
loop_
_entity_poly.entity_id
_entity_poly.type
_entity_poly.pdbx_seq_one_letter_code
_entity_poly.pdbx_strand_id
1 'polypeptide(L)'
;TVDLRNVVRHLQVMLRRIIGEHVALHMDLGDEPLWVRIDTGQLEQVLVNLAVNARDAMPDGGNMRIETRKTRLGSNQRNDLPDDSYARLSVGDEGHGIPE
;
A
#
# COMPACT_ATOMS: atom_id res chain seq x y z
N THR A 1 13.63 0.99 13.54
CA THR A 1 13.47 1.67 12.24
C THR A 1 13.70 0.65 11.16
N VAL A 2 12.89 0.68 10.12
CA VAL A 2 12.92 -0.30 9.01
C VAL A 2 12.80 0.44 7.68
N ASP A 3 13.29 -0.18 6.60
CA ASP A 3 13.03 0.30 5.24
C ASP A 3 11.66 -0.20 4.80
N LEU A 4 10.71 0.73 4.63
CA LEU A 4 9.32 0.43 4.26
C LEU A 4 9.24 -0.41 2.98
N ARG A 5 10.14 -0.16 2.02
CA ARG A 5 10.19 -0.87 0.74
C ARG A 5 10.43 -2.36 0.93
N ASN A 6 11.39 -2.70 1.80
CA ASN A 6 11.73 -4.09 2.06
C ASN A 6 10.62 -4.80 2.82
N VAL A 7 9.98 -4.13 3.79
CA VAL A 7 8.82 -4.69 4.50
C VAL A 7 7.71 -5.03 3.51
N VAL A 8 7.32 -4.09 2.64
CA VAL A 8 6.27 -4.32 1.63
C VAL A 8 6.68 -5.39 0.63
N ARG A 9 7.94 -5.40 0.17
CA ARG A 9 8.46 -6.40 -0.77
C ARG A 9 8.41 -7.82 -0.21
N HIS A 10 8.73 -8.02 1.08
CA HIS A 10 8.65 -9.34 1.70
C HIS A 10 7.22 -9.91 1.75
N LEU A 11 6.22 -9.03 1.76
CA LEU A 11 4.81 -9.43 1.76
C LEU A 11 4.28 -9.81 0.37
N GLN A 12 5.02 -9.54 -0.71
CA GLN A 12 4.58 -9.76 -2.09
C GLN A 12 4.02 -11.17 -2.34
N VAL A 13 4.73 -12.20 -1.86
CA VAL A 13 4.32 -13.61 -2.07
C VAL A 13 3.01 -13.91 -1.33
N MET A 14 2.86 -13.40 -0.12
CA MET A 14 1.65 -13.57 0.68
C MET A 14 0.47 -12.83 0.04
N LEU A 15 0.68 -11.56 -0.34
CA LEU A 15 -0.35 -10.72 -0.95
C LEU A 15 -0.88 -11.34 -2.26
N ARG A 16 0.02 -11.88 -3.11
CA ARG A 16 -0.39 -12.63 -4.32
C ARG A 16 -1.29 -13.82 -4.03
N ARG A 17 -1.06 -14.54 -2.92
CA ARG A 17 -1.91 -15.67 -2.52
C ARG A 17 -3.28 -15.20 -2.03
N ILE A 18 -3.33 -14.07 -1.33
CA ILE A 18 -4.58 -13.51 -0.78
C ILE A 18 -5.51 -13.02 -1.89
N ILE A 19 -4.96 -12.29 -2.87
CA ILE A 19 -5.76 -11.68 -3.95
C ILE A 19 -6.20 -12.69 -5.03
N GLY A 20 -5.56 -13.87 -5.10
CA GLY A 20 -5.90 -14.92 -6.06
C GLY A 20 -5.34 -14.68 -7.46
N GLU A 21 -5.62 -15.60 -8.38
CA GLU A 21 -5.01 -15.63 -9.73
C GLU A 21 -5.65 -14.64 -10.71
N HIS A 22 -6.87 -14.18 -10.43
CA HIS A 22 -7.61 -13.26 -11.31
C HIS A 22 -7.24 -11.79 -11.09
N VAL A 23 -6.52 -11.47 -10.01
CA VAL A 23 -6.07 -10.11 -9.70
C VAL A 23 -4.55 -10.00 -9.88
N ALA A 24 -4.11 -9.09 -10.74
CA ALA A 24 -2.70 -8.80 -10.93
C ALA A 24 -2.18 -7.84 -9.85
N LEU A 25 -1.09 -8.21 -9.18
CA LEU A 25 -0.39 -7.33 -8.23
C LEU A 25 0.76 -6.59 -8.91
N HIS A 26 0.67 -5.27 -8.95
CA HIS A 26 1.74 -4.37 -9.39
C HIS A 26 2.35 -3.64 -8.19
N MET A 27 3.68 -3.56 -8.15
CA MET A 27 4.40 -2.94 -7.03
C MET A 27 5.43 -1.95 -7.55
N ASP A 28 5.25 -0.66 -7.23
CA ASP A 28 6.22 0.41 -7.50
C ASP A 28 6.77 0.94 -6.17
N LEU A 29 7.89 0.37 -5.73
CA LEU A 29 8.45 0.66 -4.42
C LEU A 29 9.53 1.75 -4.44
N GLY A 30 9.76 2.39 -5.59
CA GLY A 30 10.89 3.29 -5.80
C GLY A 30 12.27 2.62 -5.62
N ASP A 31 13.34 3.42 -5.77
CA ASP A 31 14.73 2.92 -5.80
C ASP A 31 15.53 3.22 -4.52
N GLU A 32 15.19 4.30 -3.81
CA GLU A 32 15.90 4.74 -2.60
C GLU A 32 15.24 4.23 -1.29
N PRO A 33 16.01 3.84 -0.25
CA PRO A 33 15.45 3.39 1.02
C PRO A 33 14.50 4.41 1.65
N LEU A 34 13.38 3.94 2.19
CA LEU A 34 12.36 4.79 2.82
C LEU A 34 12.22 4.39 4.30
N TRP A 35 13.07 5.00 5.13
CA TRP A 35 13.18 4.66 6.55
C TRP A 35 12.00 5.18 7.37
N VAL A 36 11.35 4.26 8.10
CA VAL A 36 10.21 4.57 8.98
C VAL A 36 10.34 3.91 10.35
N ARG A 37 9.69 4.49 11.35
CA ARG A 37 9.48 3.87 12.67
C ARG A 37 8.05 3.34 12.73
N ILE A 38 7.90 2.04 12.49
CA ILE A 38 6.61 1.36 12.48
C ILE A 38 6.76 -0.04 13.07
N ASP A 39 5.68 -0.58 13.60
CA ASP A 39 5.57 -2.01 13.89
C ASP A 39 5.27 -2.76 12.59
N THR A 40 6.15 -3.70 12.21
CA THR A 40 6.04 -4.41 10.94
C THR A 40 4.85 -5.36 10.91
N GLY A 41 4.47 -5.96 12.04
CA GLY A 41 3.30 -6.84 12.13
C GLY A 41 2.00 -6.08 11.96
N GLN A 42 1.90 -4.87 12.54
CA GLN A 42 0.73 -4.00 12.31
C GLN A 42 0.62 -3.57 10.85
N LEU A 43 1.74 -3.20 10.20
CA LEU A 43 1.74 -2.85 8.79
C LEU A 43 1.31 -4.03 7.90
N GLU A 44 1.80 -5.22 8.21
CA GLU A 44 1.41 -6.46 7.53
C GLU A 44 -0.11 -6.68 7.63
N GLN A 45 -0.68 -6.58 8.83
CA GLN A 45 -2.12 -6.74 9.02
C GLN A 45 -2.93 -5.71 8.22
N VAL A 46 -2.49 -4.45 8.16
CA VAL A 46 -3.14 -3.42 7.35
C VAL A 46 -3.13 -3.81 5.87
N LEU A 47 -1.99 -4.24 5.34
CA LEU A 47 -1.86 -4.65 3.93
C LEU A 47 -2.67 -5.90 3.61
N VAL A 48 -2.73 -6.87 4.51
CA VAL A 48 -3.57 -8.07 4.38
C VAL A 48 -5.04 -7.67 4.28
N ASN A 49 -5.53 -6.81 5.17
CA ASN A 49 -6.92 -6.36 5.17
C ASN A 49 -7.26 -5.63 3.87
N LEU A 50 -6.38 -4.75 3.40
CA LEU A 50 -6.58 -4.03 2.13
C LEU A 50 -6.56 -4.98 0.93
N ALA A 51 -5.71 -6.01 0.93
CA ALA A 51 -5.68 -7.01 -0.14
C ALA A 51 -6.96 -7.86 -0.20
N VAL A 52 -7.51 -8.23 0.96
CA VAL A 52 -8.80 -8.92 1.05
C VAL A 52 -9.91 -8.04 0.46
N ASN A 53 -9.97 -6.77 0.89
CA ASN A 53 -10.97 -5.82 0.38
C ASN A 53 -10.84 -5.60 -1.14
N ALA A 54 -9.61 -5.46 -1.64
CA ALA A 54 -9.35 -5.27 -3.06
C ALA A 54 -9.84 -6.48 -3.88
N ARG A 55 -9.55 -7.71 -3.43
CA ARG A 55 -10.05 -8.93 -4.08
C ARG A 55 -11.57 -8.96 -4.10
N ASP A 56 -12.21 -8.70 -2.97
CA ASP A 56 -13.66 -8.77 -2.84
C ASP A 56 -14.34 -7.70 -3.73
N ALA A 57 -13.69 -6.56 -3.94
CA ALA A 57 -14.15 -5.51 -4.85
C ALA A 57 -13.92 -5.82 -6.35
N MET A 58 -13.14 -6.86 -6.68
CA MET A 58 -12.75 -7.25 -8.04
C MET A 58 -13.11 -8.72 -8.36
N PRO A 59 -14.40 -9.11 -8.33
CA PRO A 59 -14.82 -10.50 -8.53
C PRO A 59 -14.47 -11.07 -9.91
N ASP A 60 -14.44 -10.23 -10.94
CA ASP A 60 -14.09 -10.61 -12.32
C ASP A 60 -12.58 -10.46 -12.62
N GLY A 61 -11.78 -10.18 -11.60
CA GLY A 61 -10.36 -9.86 -11.72
C GLY A 61 -10.08 -8.36 -11.91
N GLY A 62 -8.81 -8.00 -12.07
CA GLY A 62 -8.39 -6.60 -12.18
C GLY A 62 -6.94 -6.38 -11.75
N ASN A 63 -6.60 -5.13 -11.42
CA ASN A 63 -5.26 -4.76 -10.98
C ASN A 63 -5.28 -4.15 -9.58
N MET A 64 -4.51 -4.73 -8.67
CA MET A 64 -4.13 -4.11 -7.41
C MET A 64 -2.74 -3.48 -7.56
N ARG A 65 -2.58 -2.23 -7.14
CA ARG A 65 -1.30 -1.51 -7.15
C ARG A 65 -0.88 -1.15 -5.73
N ILE A 66 0.39 -1.40 -5.42
CA ILE A 66 1.02 -0.96 -4.16
C ILE A 66 2.22 -0.08 -4.50
N GLU A 67 2.25 1.11 -3.93
CA GLU A 67 3.29 2.10 -4.23
C GLU A 67 3.92 2.63 -2.95
N THR A 68 5.24 2.80 -2.93
CA THR A 68 5.92 3.54 -1.86
C THR A 68 6.72 4.69 -2.43
N ARG A 69 6.49 5.89 -1.91
CA ARG A 69 7.23 7.10 -2.32
C ARG A 69 7.53 8.00 -1.14
N LYS A 70 8.64 8.75 -1.21
CA LYS A 70 8.82 9.94 -0.39
C LYS A 70 7.93 11.04 -0.96
N THR A 71 7.10 11.65 -0.12
CA THR A 71 6.24 12.78 -0.49
C THR A 71 6.46 13.91 0.49
N ARG A 72 6.39 15.15 0.01
CA ARG A 72 6.24 16.30 0.90
C ARG A 72 4.76 16.61 1.01
N LEU A 73 4.24 16.75 2.22
CA LEU A 73 2.89 17.25 2.45
C LEU A 73 3.01 18.72 2.81
N GLY A 74 2.40 19.60 2.02
CA GLY A 74 2.34 21.02 2.36
C GLY A 74 1.23 21.28 3.39
N SER A 75 1.31 22.43 4.06
CA SER A 75 0.33 22.89 5.07
C SER A 75 -1.12 22.89 4.63
N ASN A 76 -1.37 22.88 3.31
CA ASN A 76 -2.70 23.01 2.71
C ASN A 76 -3.33 21.65 2.38
N GLN A 77 -2.59 20.55 2.52
CA GLN A 77 -3.03 19.20 2.12
C GLN A 77 -3.64 18.42 3.28
N ARG A 78 -3.19 18.66 4.51
CA ARG A 78 -3.73 18.06 5.73
C ARG A 78 -3.41 18.96 6.91
N ASN A 79 -4.45 19.50 7.55
CA ASN A 79 -4.30 20.46 8.66
C ASN A 79 -3.73 19.81 9.93
N ASP A 80 -3.75 18.48 10.02
CA ASP A 80 -3.29 17.66 11.14
C ASP A 80 -1.82 17.22 11.02
N LEU A 81 -1.16 17.52 9.90
CA LEU A 81 0.23 17.13 9.65
C LEU A 81 1.11 18.36 9.39
N PRO A 82 2.29 18.46 10.02
CA PRO A 82 3.29 19.48 9.69
C PRO A 82 3.67 19.49 8.20
N ASP A 83 4.16 20.64 7.72
CA ASP A 83 4.85 20.69 6.42
C ASP A 83 6.21 19.99 6.54
N ASP A 84 6.25 18.73 6.12
CA ASP A 84 7.47 17.92 6.16
C ASP A 84 7.45 16.81 5.08
N SER A 85 8.55 16.06 5.02
CA SER A 85 8.70 14.85 4.24
C SER A 85 8.12 13.63 4.96
N TYR A 86 7.26 12.92 4.24
CA TYR A 86 6.60 11.71 4.70
C TYR A 86 6.93 10.53 3.80
N ALA A 87 6.95 9.34 4.39
CA ALA A 87 6.83 8.11 3.66
C ALA A 87 5.35 7.89 3.30
N ARG A 88 5.04 7.76 2.01
CA ARG A 88 3.72 7.39 1.53
C ARG A 88 3.72 5.94 1.10
N LEU A 89 2.77 5.17 1.64
CA LEU A 89 2.36 3.87 1.12
C LEU A 89 0.95 4.05 0.54
N SER A 90 0.80 3.74 -0.73
CA SER A 90 -0.48 3.79 -1.44
C SER A 90 -0.88 2.38 -1.85
N VAL A 91 -2.16 2.07 -1.66
CA VAL A 91 -2.78 0.83 -2.13
C VAL A 91 -3.99 1.26 -2.95
N GLY A 92 -4.08 0.78 -4.18
CA GLY A 92 -5.20 1.04 -5.07
C GLY A 92 -5.67 -0.25 -5.73
N ASP A 93 -6.96 -0.29 -6.03
CA ASP A 93 -7.62 -1.34 -6.79
C ASP A 93 -8.48 -0.74 -7.90
N GLU A 94 -8.94 -1.60 -8.81
CA GLU A 94 -9.84 -1.24 -9.93
C GLU A 94 -11.24 -1.86 -9.72
N GLY A 95 -11.61 -2.10 -8.46
CA GLY A 95 -12.88 -2.71 -8.11
C GLY A 95 -14.06 -1.76 -8.21
N HIS A 96 -15.21 -2.20 -7.70
CA HIS A 96 -16.47 -1.44 -7.78
C HIS A 96 -16.50 -0.15 -6.93
N GLY A 97 -15.40 0.21 -6.27
CA GLY A 97 -15.30 1.41 -5.44
C GLY A 97 -16.12 1.36 -4.15
N ILE A 98 -16.23 2.50 -3.48
CA ILE A 98 -16.98 2.68 -2.24
C ILE A 98 -18.21 3.54 -2.56
N PRO A 99 -19.45 3.12 -2.20
CA PRO A 99 -20.63 3.95 -2.37
C PRO A 99 -20.51 5.30 -1.66
N GLU A 100 -21.11 6.35 -2.23
CA GLU A 100 -21.17 7.70 -1.64
C GLU A 100 -22.03 7.76 -0.37
#